data_AF-A0A0H5BR15-F1
#
_entry.id   AF-A0A0H5BR15-F1
#
_cell.length_a   1.000
_cell.length_b   1.000
_cell.length_c   1.000
_cell.angle_alpha   90.00
_cell.angle_beta   90.00
_cell.angle_gamma   90.00
#
_symmetry.space_group_name_H-M   'P 1'
#
loop_
_entity.id
_entity.type
_entity.pdbx_description
1 polymer ?
#
loop_
_entity_poly.entity_id
_entity_poly.type
_entity_poly.pdbx_seq_one_letter_code
_entity_poly.pdbx_strand_id
1 'polypeptide(L)'
;MGHIKPKNVKINAKYLFKKQYTNIELNFKLNKYIVEYFLKIQSKKQRNKMAGYLTKYKTQKIYKKSQIIESPKNNLHESIKVVFNSLKYEKEACYFHRSFYDCINI
;
A
#
# COMPACT_ATOMS: atom_id res chain seq x y z
N MET A 1 1.64 -28.55 20.35
CA MET A 1 2.12 -28.56 18.93
C MET A 1 1.69 -27.27 18.24
N GLY A 2 2.63 -26.42 17.79
CA GLY A 2 2.33 -25.05 17.34
C GLY A 2 1.78 -24.93 15.90
N HIS A 3 0.82 -24.03 15.70
CA HIS A 3 0.24 -23.67 14.39
C HIS A 3 1.15 -22.80 13.50
N ILE A 4 2.40 -22.60 13.92
CA ILE A 4 3.39 -21.75 13.26
C ILE A 4 3.98 -22.49 12.07
N LYS A 5 4.05 -21.79 10.92
CA LYS A 5 4.54 -22.36 9.67
C LYS A 5 6.08 -22.30 9.67
N PRO A 6 6.79 -23.37 9.26
CA PRO A 6 8.25 -23.41 9.31
C PRO A 6 8.89 -22.41 8.32
N LYS A 7 10.16 -22.07 8.54
CA LYS A 7 10.90 -21.07 7.75
C LYS A 7 10.92 -21.39 6.25
N ASN A 8 11.19 -22.65 5.89
CA ASN A 8 11.26 -23.10 4.50
C ASN A 8 9.94 -22.86 3.75
N VAL A 9 8.81 -23.03 4.45
CA VAL A 9 7.48 -22.77 3.87
C VAL A 9 7.29 -21.28 3.59
N LYS A 10 7.78 -20.40 4.45
CA LYS A 10 7.65 -18.95 4.24
C LYS A 10 8.53 -18.48 3.07
N ILE A 11 9.77 -18.98 3.00
CA ILE A 11 10.75 -18.59 1.98
C ILE A 11 10.27 -19.04 0.59
N ASN A 12 9.93 -20.32 0.43
CA ASN A 12 9.54 -20.87 -0.87
C ASN A 12 8.22 -20.27 -1.37
N ALA A 13 7.25 -20.02 -0.49
CA ALA A 13 6.01 -19.36 -0.89
C ALA A 13 6.25 -17.92 -1.36
N LYS A 14 7.11 -17.15 -0.67
CA LYS A 14 7.47 -15.80 -1.11
C LYS A 14 8.18 -15.82 -2.46
N TYR A 15 9.05 -16.81 -2.68
CA TYR A 15 9.72 -17.00 -3.97
C TYR A 15 8.72 -17.33 -5.10
N LEU A 16 7.82 -18.28 -4.86
CA LEU A 16 6.77 -18.65 -5.82
C LEU A 16 5.86 -17.45 -6.13
N PHE A 17 5.49 -16.68 -5.11
CA PHE A 17 4.68 -15.47 -5.26
C PHE A 17 5.34 -14.40 -6.13
N LYS A 18 6.66 -14.22 -6.01
CA LYS A 18 7.40 -13.29 -6.87
C LYS A 18 7.40 -13.74 -8.33
N LYS A 19 7.52 -15.04 -8.59
CA LYS A 19 7.56 -15.59 -9.96
C LYS A 19 6.19 -15.60 -10.64
N GLN A 20 5.12 -15.90 -9.91
CA GLN A 20 3.79 -16.19 -10.47
C GLN A 20 2.73 -15.26 -9.86
N TYR A 21 3.03 -13.96 -9.77
CA TYR A 21 2.18 -12.99 -9.07
C TYR A 21 0.76 -12.90 -9.65
N THR A 22 0.64 -12.99 -10.97
CA THR A 22 -0.61 -12.89 -11.72
C THR A 22 -1.54 -14.07 -11.46
N ASN A 23 -0.99 -15.28 -11.41
CA ASN A 23 -1.75 -16.54 -11.41
C ASN A 23 -2.21 -16.99 -10.01
N ILE A 24 -1.64 -16.42 -8.95
CA ILE A 24 -1.99 -16.81 -7.58
C ILE A 24 -3.31 -16.15 -7.21
N GLU A 25 -4.31 -16.91 -6.82
CA GLU A 25 -5.60 -16.37 -6.41
C GLU A 25 -5.80 -16.46 -4.89
N LEU A 26 -6.95 -16.01 -4.39
CA LEU A 26 -7.38 -16.26 -3.01
C LEU A 26 -7.91 -17.68 -2.82
N ASN A 27 -8.26 -18.38 -3.91
CA ASN A 27 -8.78 -19.74 -3.87
C ASN A 27 -7.69 -20.76 -3.47
N PHE A 28 -7.91 -21.48 -2.38
CA PHE A 28 -6.98 -22.48 -1.86
C PHE A 28 -6.76 -23.66 -2.82
N LYS A 29 -7.82 -24.13 -3.50
CA LYS A 29 -7.73 -25.31 -4.39
C LYS A 29 -6.81 -25.03 -5.58
N LEU A 30 -6.99 -23.88 -6.24
CA LEU A 30 -6.16 -23.46 -7.37
C LEU A 30 -4.69 -23.29 -6.94
N ASN A 31 -4.46 -22.61 -5.80
CA ASN A 31 -3.11 -22.45 -5.27
C ASN A 31 -2.43 -23.79 -4.93
N LYS A 32 -3.19 -24.82 -4.55
CA LYS A 32 -2.66 -26.15 -4.29
C LYS A 32 -2.15 -26.82 -5.58
N TYR A 33 -2.88 -26.70 -6.70
CA TYR A 33 -2.45 -27.19 -8.00
C TYR A 33 -1.23 -26.43 -8.53
N ILE A 34 -1.21 -25.10 -8.38
CA ILE A 34 -0.06 -24.26 -8.74
C ILE A 34 1.18 -24.71 -7.96
N VAL A 35 1.08 -24.85 -6.65
CA VAL A 35 2.20 -25.32 -5.81
C VAL A 35 2.70 -26.70 -6.23
N GLU A 36 1.79 -27.61 -6.56
CA GLU A 36 2.12 -28.95 -7.02
C GLU A 36 2.90 -28.92 -8.35
N TYR A 37 2.39 -28.15 -9.31
CA TYR A 37 2.99 -28.02 -10.63
C TYR A 37 4.39 -27.38 -10.57
N PHE A 38 4.54 -26.26 -9.86
CA PHE A 38 5.79 -25.50 -9.85
C PHE A 38 6.87 -26.08 -8.92
N LEU A 39 6.49 -26.60 -7.76
CA LEU A 39 7.46 -27.08 -6.75
C LEU A 39 7.60 -28.60 -6.74
N LYS A 40 6.82 -29.34 -7.55
CA LYS A 40 6.85 -30.81 -7.66
C LYS A 40 6.80 -31.51 -6.28
N ILE A 41 6.04 -30.97 -5.33
CA ILE A 41 5.99 -31.45 -3.95
C ILE A 41 5.13 -32.71 -3.85
N GLN A 42 5.77 -33.82 -3.52
CA GLN A 42 5.10 -35.12 -3.32
C GLN A 42 4.25 -35.15 -2.03
N SER A 43 4.75 -34.57 -0.94
CA SER A 43 4.03 -34.62 0.35
C SER A 43 2.79 -33.73 0.38
N LYS A 44 1.61 -34.34 0.56
CA LYS A 44 0.31 -33.67 0.74
C LYS A 44 0.34 -32.62 1.85
N LYS A 45 0.96 -32.94 2.99
CA LYS A 45 1.02 -32.04 4.17
C LYS A 45 1.82 -30.78 3.85
N GLN A 46 2.94 -30.92 3.15
CA GLN A 46 3.79 -29.79 2.78
C GLN A 46 3.13 -28.90 1.72
N ARG A 47 2.50 -29.51 0.72
CA ARG A 47 1.72 -28.82 -0.31
C ARG A 47 0.58 -27.99 0.30
N ASN A 48 -0.17 -28.56 1.24
CA ASN A 48 -1.24 -27.84 1.94
C ASN A 48 -0.71 -26.67 2.78
N LYS A 49 0.42 -26.85 3.50
CA LYS A 49 1.08 -25.77 4.25
C LYS A 49 1.53 -24.63 3.33
N MET A 50 2.09 -24.96 2.17
CA MET A 50 2.53 -23.99 1.16
C MET A 50 1.34 -23.19 0.61
N ALA A 51 0.32 -23.88 0.09
CA ALA A 51 -0.87 -23.26 -0.49
C ALA A 51 -1.58 -22.35 0.52
N GLY A 52 -1.74 -22.81 1.77
CA GLY A 52 -2.37 -22.02 2.82
C GLY A 52 -1.57 -20.78 3.20
N TYR A 53 -0.23 -20.87 3.22
CA TYR A 53 0.61 -19.70 3.46
C TYR A 53 0.59 -18.72 2.28
N LEU A 54 0.54 -19.21 1.03
CA LEU A 54 0.42 -18.38 -0.17
C LEU A 54 -0.86 -17.55 -0.16
N THR A 55 -2.02 -18.17 0.12
CA THR A 55 -3.29 -17.46 0.25
C THR A 55 -3.20 -16.37 1.31
N LYS A 56 -2.71 -16.73 2.52
CA LYS A 56 -2.52 -15.76 3.60
C LYS A 56 -1.60 -14.60 3.19
N TYR A 57 -0.52 -14.90 2.48
CA TYR A 57 0.43 -13.89 2.03
C TYR A 57 -0.18 -12.92 1.00
N LYS A 58 -0.97 -13.44 0.05
CA LYS A 58 -1.68 -12.61 -0.93
C LYS A 58 -2.71 -11.71 -0.25
N THR A 59 -3.52 -12.26 0.65
CA THR A 59 -4.47 -11.50 1.47
C THR A 59 -3.80 -10.37 2.24
N GLN A 60 -2.68 -10.65 2.93
CA GLN A 60 -1.91 -9.62 3.65
C GLN A 60 -1.38 -8.52 2.73
N LYS A 61 -0.98 -8.85 1.50
CA LYS A 61 -0.52 -7.87 0.51
C LYS A 61 -1.65 -7.00 -0.02
N ILE A 62 -2.85 -7.55 -0.20
CA ILE A 62 -4.04 -6.79 -0.61
C ILE A 62 -4.40 -5.76 0.46
N TYR A 63 -4.50 -6.16 1.74
CA TYR A 63 -4.79 -5.22 2.83
C TYR A 63 -3.73 -4.13 2.99
N LYS A 64 -2.44 -4.45 2.82
CA LYS A 64 -1.40 -3.43 2.82
C LYS A 64 -1.53 -2.48 1.63
N LYS A 65 -1.91 -2.99 0.46
CA LYS A 65 -2.14 -2.16 -0.73
C LYS A 65 -3.34 -1.23 -0.54
N SER A 66 -4.44 -1.69 0.04
CA SER A 66 -5.61 -0.83 0.31
C SER A 66 -5.26 0.30 1.28
N GLN A 67 -4.54 0.00 2.37
CA GLN A 67 -4.07 1.02 3.32
C GLN A 67 -3.16 2.08 2.67
N ILE A 68 -2.30 1.68 1.72
CA ILE A 68 -1.44 2.61 0.98
C ILE A 68 -2.24 3.49 0.01
N ILE A 69 -3.30 2.97 -0.58
CA ILE A 69 -4.19 3.74 -1.47
C ILE A 69 -5.04 4.71 -0.64
N GLU A 70 -5.45 4.31 0.57
CA GLU A 70 -6.23 5.13 1.50
C GLU A 70 -5.39 6.18 2.23
N SER A 71 -4.07 5.97 2.40
CA SER A 71 -3.17 7.03 2.89
C SER A 71 -3.01 8.10 1.81
N PRO A 72 -3.56 9.31 2.01
CA PRO A 72 -3.62 10.29 0.94
C PRO A 72 -2.21 10.84 0.68
N LYS A 73 -1.84 10.96 -0.60
CA LYS A 73 -0.77 11.87 -1.05
C LYS A 73 -1.18 13.35 -0.88
N ASN A 74 -1.99 13.67 0.13
CA ASN A 74 -2.67 14.95 0.32
C ASN A 74 -2.23 15.57 1.65
N ASN A 75 -0.92 15.69 1.85
CA ASN A 75 -0.39 16.60 2.87
C ASN A 75 0.42 17.72 2.22
N LEU A 76 1.08 17.47 1.07
CA LEU A 76 1.85 18.50 0.38
C LEU A 76 0.96 19.49 -0.37
N HIS A 77 -0.09 19.02 -1.05
CA HIS A 77 -0.95 19.88 -1.87
C HIS A 77 -1.85 20.79 -1.02
N GLU A 78 -2.35 20.29 0.11
CA GLU A 78 -3.11 21.09 1.09
C GLU A 78 -2.21 22.12 1.78
N SER A 79 -1.00 21.76 2.20
CA SER A 79 -0.07 22.72 2.81
C SER A 79 0.40 23.80 1.82
N ILE A 80 0.67 23.43 0.56
CA ILE A 80 0.97 24.40 -0.50
C ILE A 80 -0.23 25.33 -0.74
N LYS A 81 -1.47 24.82 -0.80
CA LYS A 81 -2.68 25.66 -0.93
C LYS A 81 -2.84 26.65 0.22
N VAL A 82 -2.58 26.22 1.47
CA VAL A 82 -2.64 27.11 2.64
C VAL A 82 -1.60 28.22 2.55
N VAL A 83 -0.37 27.90 2.16
CA VAL A 83 0.72 28.88 1.98
C VAL A 83 0.43 29.85 0.83
N PHE A 84 -0.10 29.37 -0.29
CA PHE A 84 -0.46 30.25 -1.42
C PHE A 84 -1.64 31.17 -1.07
N ASN A 85 -2.61 30.68 -0.30
CA ASN A 85 -3.73 31.49 0.16
C ASN A 85 -3.26 32.56 1.14
N SER A 86 -2.39 32.25 2.12
CA SER A 86 -1.87 33.25 3.07
C SER A 86 -1.07 34.36 2.38
N LEU A 87 -0.23 34.01 1.40
CA LEU A 87 0.52 35.01 0.61
C LEU A 87 -0.38 35.91 -0.24
N LYS A 88 -1.54 35.42 -0.67
CA LYS A 88 -2.52 36.22 -1.41
C LYS A 88 -3.18 37.27 -0.50
N TYR A 89 -3.52 36.90 0.74
CA TYR A 89 -4.05 37.84 1.73
C TYR A 89 -3.02 38.89 2.17
N GLU A 90 -1.73 38.55 2.26
CA GLU A 90 -0.67 39.53 2.57
C GLU A 90 -0.50 40.57 1.45
N LYS A 91 -0.59 40.15 0.18
CA LYS A 91 -0.53 41.08 -0.95
C LYS A 91 -1.74 42.03 -0.93
N GLU A 92 -2.95 41.50 -0.74
CA GLU A 92 -4.17 42.33 -0.68
C GLU A 92 -4.18 43.29 0.53
N ALA A 93 -3.64 42.86 1.68
CA ALA A 93 -3.46 43.73 2.85
C ALA A 93 -2.45 44.86 2.60
N CYS A 94 -1.34 44.60 1.91
CA CYS A 94 -0.35 45.62 1.53
C CYS A 94 -0.92 46.65 0.53
N TYR A 95 -1.84 46.25 -0.36
CA TYR A 95 -2.56 47.20 -1.22
C TYR A 95 -3.54 48.07 -0.43
N PHE A 96 -4.27 47.47 0.53
CA PHE A 96 -5.24 48.18 1.36
C PHE A 96 -4.58 49.21 2.31
N HIS A 97 -3.43 48.86 2.89
CA HIS A 97 -2.70 49.75 3.81
C HIS A 97 -2.06 50.95 3.10
N ARG A 98 -1.64 50.77 1.83
CA ARG A 98 -1.07 51.85 1.01
C ARG A 98 -2.14 52.88 0.63
N SER A 99 -3.32 52.42 0.21
CA SER A 99 -4.46 53.31 -0.04
C SER A 99 -4.97 54.02 1.22
N PHE A 100 -4.86 53.40 2.40
CA PHE A 100 -5.25 54.05 3.66
C PHE A 100 -4.30 55.17 4.08
N TYR A 101 -2.98 55.02 3.88
CA TYR A 101 -2.01 56.08 4.19
C TYR A 101 -1.98 57.21 3.16
N ASP A 102 -2.37 56.94 1.91
CA ASP A 102 -2.54 57.99 0.89
C ASP A 102 -3.79 58.87 1.16
N CYS A 103 -4.82 58.34 1.85
CA CYS A 103 -6.02 59.08 2.24
C CYS A 103 -5.88 59.93 3.52
N ILE A 104 -4.86 59.70 4.35
CA ILE A 104 -4.67 60.40 5.63
C ILE A 104 -3.68 61.58 5.51
N ASN A 105 -2.89 61.65 4.43
CA ASN A 105 -1.91 62.71 4.17
C ASN A 105 -2.37 63.77 3.14
N ILE A 106 -3.66 64.12 3.12
CA ILE A 106 -4.22 65.25 2.36
C ILE A 106 -4.68 66.33 3.33
#